data_AF-A0A4R8MHK1-F1
#
_entry.id   AF-A0A4R8MHK1-F1
#
_cell.length_a   1.000
_cell.length_b   1.000
_cell.length_c   1.000
_cell.angle_alpha   90.00
_cell.angle_beta   90.00
_cell.angle_gamma   90.00
#
_symmetry.space_group_name_H-M   'P 1'
#
loop_
_entity.id
_entity.type
_entity.pdbx_description
1 polymer ?
#
loop_
_entity_poly.entity_id
_entity_poly.type
_entity_poly.pdbx_seq_one_letter_code
_entity_poly.pdbx_strand_id
1 'polypeptide(L)'
;MKNLISLLFFYSICSFSQVGINTVTPDASSVFDVTSSNKGILIPRIALSATTDVTTITSPATSLLIYNTATVSDVLPGYYYWDGVQWTKLLTNNAIDTKWDTLGNSGTDDTVNFIGTTDDEDLVFKRNNVFAGVIDASNTGFGVNTLSSVVIARRLTAIGLNALSANANGFENTASGADALSSNTTGSYNTATGANALSANTTGAYNTAMGLNSLTANTTGLRNTGVGSNSLY
;
A
#
# COMPACT_ATOMS: atom_id res chain seq x y z
N MET A 1 11.03 85.00 36.63
CA MET A 1 10.37 83.93 35.86
C MET A 1 11.22 82.69 35.99
N LYS A 2 10.61 81.53 36.32
CA LYS A 2 11.32 80.30 36.68
C LYS A 2 11.88 79.64 35.41
N ASN A 3 13.17 79.32 35.39
CA ASN A 3 13.80 78.60 34.28
C ASN A 3 13.35 77.14 34.32
N LEU A 4 12.56 76.72 33.34
CA LEU A 4 12.14 75.33 33.17
C LEU A 4 13.19 74.62 32.32
N ILE A 5 14.07 73.85 32.96
CA ILE A 5 15.02 72.96 32.27
C ILE A 5 14.24 71.69 31.89
N SER A 6 13.88 71.55 30.61
CA SER A 6 13.31 70.32 30.08
C SER A 6 14.44 69.31 29.85
N LEU A 7 14.52 68.31 30.71
CA LEU A 7 15.49 67.22 30.61
C LEU A 7 14.89 66.14 29.70
N LEU A 8 15.33 66.06 28.43
CA LEU A 8 14.95 64.96 27.53
C LEU A 8 15.69 63.68 27.94
N PHE A 9 14.97 62.72 28.53
CA PHE A 9 15.44 61.35 28.73
C PHE A 9 15.30 60.58 27.42
N PHE A 10 16.42 60.22 26.77
CA PHE A 10 16.42 59.25 25.68
C PHE A 10 16.20 57.84 26.25
N TYR A 11 14.95 57.39 26.31
CA TYR A 11 14.62 55.98 26.53
C TYR A 11 14.88 55.21 25.23
N SER A 12 15.89 54.34 25.21
CA SER A 12 16.03 53.32 24.16
C SER A 12 15.02 52.22 24.41
N ILE A 13 13.92 52.22 23.66
CA ILE A 13 13.02 51.08 23.54
C ILE A 13 13.52 50.18 22.42
N CYS A 14 14.00 48.98 22.77
CA CYS A 14 14.23 47.91 21.79
C CYS A 14 12.87 47.41 21.31
N SER A 15 12.56 47.67 20.04
CA SER A 15 11.34 47.15 19.40
C SER A 15 11.73 45.94 18.55
N PHE A 16 11.21 44.76 18.85
CA PHE A 16 11.31 43.61 17.96
C PHE A 16 10.33 43.84 16.79
N SER A 17 10.82 43.91 15.55
CA SER A 17 9.96 44.07 14.38
C SER A 17 10.03 42.82 13.52
N GLN A 18 8.88 42.19 13.34
CA GLN A 18 8.60 41.27 12.23
C GLN A 18 8.73 41.99 10.88
N VAL A 19 9.07 41.25 9.82
CA VAL A 19 9.19 41.80 8.47
C VAL A 19 7.88 41.58 7.71
N GLY A 20 7.11 42.64 7.55
CA GLY A 20 5.97 42.68 6.62
C GLY A 20 6.39 43.21 5.25
N ILE A 21 6.04 42.51 4.18
CA ILE A 21 6.13 43.05 2.81
C ILE A 21 4.70 43.24 2.27
N ASN A 22 4.39 44.48 1.90
CA ASN A 22 3.06 44.93 1.45
C ASN A 22 1.93 44.77 2.49
N THR A 23 2.26 44.58 3.78
CA THR A 23 1.31 44.63 4.91
C THR A 23 1.90 45.49 6.04
N VAL A 24 1.05 46.27 6.70
CA VAL A 24 1.42 47.07 7.88
C VAL A 24 1.06 46.37 9.20
N THR A 25 0.37 45.24 9.13
CA THR A 25 -0.01 44.39 10.26
C THR A 25 0.35 42.94 9.95
N PRO A 26 1.65 42.57 9.95
CA PRO A 26 2.05 41.18 9.76
C PRO A 26 1.43 40.29 10.84
N ASP A 27 1.10 39.04 10.51
CA ASP A 27 0.55 38.10 11.48
C ASP A 27 1.52 37.89 12.64
N ALA A 28 1.03 37.98 13.88
CA ALA A 28 1.85 37.90 15.10
C ALA A 28 2.57 36.55 15.28
N SER A 29 2.13 35.50 14.58
CA SER A 29 2.78 34.18 14.57
C SER A 29 3.94 34.08 13.56
N SER A 30 4.18 35.11 12.75
CA SER A 30 5.15 35.10 11.65
C SER A 30 6.31 36.08 11.87
N VAL A 31 7.53 35.65 11.54
CA VAL A 31 8.69 36.56 11.44
C VAL A 31 8.78 37.24 10.08
N PHE A 32 8.12 36.66 9.07
CA PHE A 32 8.06 37.13 7.69
C PHE A 32 6.65 36.91 7.13
N ASP A 33 5.96 37.99 6.80
CA ASP A 33 4.61 37.99 6.22
C ASP A 33 4.62 38.77 4.90
N VAL A 34 4.10 38.16 3.85
CA VAL A 34 4.03 38.77 2.51
C VAL A 34 2.63 38.64 1.97
N THR A 35 1.98 39.79 1.75
CA THR A 35 0.64 39.83 1.16
C THR A 35 0.70 40.39 -0.25
N SER A 36 0.02 39.76 -1.20
CA SER A 36 -0.18 40.30 -2.54
C SER A 36 -1.42 39.70 -3.17
N SER A 37 -2.15 40.47 -3.98
CA SER A 37 -3.29 39.98 -4.74
C SER A 37 -2.92 39.32 -6.07
N ASN A 38 -1.68 39.52 -6.55
CA ASN A 38 -1.27 39.09 -7.89
C ASN A 38 0.23 38.75 -8.04
N LYS A 39 1.01 38.71 -6.95
CA LYS A 39 2.42 38.29 -6.95
C LYS A 39 2.65 37.21 -5.90
N GLY A 40 3.63 36.35 -6.15
CA GLY A 40 4.10 35.35 -5.20
C GLY A 40 5.52 35.62 -4.72
N ILE A 41 6.10 34.66 -4.01
CA ILE A 41 7.49 34.66 -3.58
C ILE A 41 8.26 33.68 -4.46
N LEU A 42 9.36 34.13 -5.05
CA LEU A 42 10.35 33.23 -5.63
C LEU A 42 11.31 32.79 -4.52
N ILE A 43 11.16 31.54 -4.11
CA ILE A 43 12.11 30.84 -3.26
C ILE A 43 13.38 30.53 -4.07
N PRO A 44 14.58 30.43 -3.45
CA PRO A 44 15.80 30.06 -4.14
C PRO A 44 15.64 28.83 -5.05
N ARG A 45 15.98 29.00 -6.33
CA ARG A 45 15.92 27.93 -7.34
C ARG A 45 17.28 27.27 -7.45
N ILE A 46 17.36 26.02 -7.01
CA ILE A 46 18.62 25.30 -6.81
C ILE A 46 18.57 24.02 -7.64
N ALA A 47 19.66 23.66 -8.31
CA ALA A 47 19.75 22.39 -9.01
C ALA A 47 20.40 21.35 -8.07
N LEU A 48 19.58 20.54 -7.40
CA LEU A 48 20.09 19.46 -6.55
C LEU A 48 20.66 18.31 -7.41
N SER A 49 21.64 17.59 -6.86
CA SER A 49 22.20 16.37 -7.48
C SER A 49 21.52 15.07 -7.03
N ALA A 50 20.93 15.05 -5.83
CA ALA A 50 20.13 13.96 -5.24
C ALA A 50 19.39 14.49 -4.00
N THR A 51 18.51 13.69 -3.38
CA THR A 51 17.89 14.09 -2.09
C THR A 51 18.92 14.22 -0.96
N THR A 52 20.03 13.51 -1.03
CA THR A 52 21.14 13.57 -0.06
C THR A 52 22.16 14.66 -0.37
N ASP A 53 21.87 15.58 -1.30
CA ASP A 53 22.82 16.62 -1.71
C ASP A 53 23.04 17.66 -0.60
N VAL A 54 24.20 17.57 0.04
CA VAL A 54 24.70 18.53 1.03
C VAL A 54 25.92 19.31 0.54
N THR A 55 26.20 19.26 -0.76
CA THR A 55 27.36 19.93 -1.36
C THR A 55 26.95 21.19 -2.11
N THR A 56 25.81 21.17 -2.79
CA THR A 56 25.25 22.37 -3.45
C THR A 56 24.86 23.44 -2.43
N ILE A 57 24.30 23.01 -1.30
CA ILE A 57 24.09 23.83 -0.11
C ILE A 57 24.80 23.11 1.03
N THR A 58 25.90 23.67 1.52
CA THR A 58 26.69 23.05 2.60
C THR A 58 26.00 23.23 3.95
N SER A 59 25.91 22.15 4.73
CA SER A 59 25.24 22.13 6.05
C SER A 59 23.85 22.77 6.04
N PRO A 60 22.90 22.29 5.21
CA PRO A 60 21.57 22.88 5.11
C PRO A 60 20.87 22.82 6.47
N ALA A 61 20.26 23.94 6.87
CA ALA A 61 19.50 24.01 8.12
C ALA A 61 18.17 23.26 7.97
N THR A 62 17.71 22.60 9.04
CA THR A 62 16.36 22.00 9.07
C THR A 62 15.30 23.06 8.75
N SER A 63 14.30 22.70 7.95
CA SER A 63 13.25 23.56 7.41
C SER A 63 13.71 24.56 6.34
N LEU A 64 14.94 24.48 5.83
CA LEU A 64 15.38 25.31 4.71
C LEU A 64 14.59 24.97 3.45
N LEU A 65 13.91 25.96 2.85
CA LEU A 65 13.03 25.79 1.69
C LEU A 65 13.73 26.21 0.39
N ILE A 66 13.64 25.38 -0.64
CA ILE A 66 14.13 25.65 -1.99
C ILE A 66 13.11 25.20 -3.05
N TYR A 67 13.29 25.66 -4.28
CA TYR A 67 12.70 25.05 -5.45
C TYR A 67 13.79 24.29 -6.23
N ASN A 68 13.73 22.97 -6.27
CA ASN A 68 14.64 22.18 -7.10
C ASN A 68 14.30 22.36 -8.58
N THR A 69 15.31 22.61 -9.42
CA THR A 69 15.16 22.74 -10.87
C THR A 69 15.66 21.54 -11.66
N ALA A 70 16.37 20.61 -11.02
CA ALA A 70 16.99 19.48 -11.70
C ALA A 70 16.07 18.26 -11.78
N THR A 71 16.24 17.48 -12.85
CA THR A 71 15.75 16.10 -12.97
C THR A 71 16.99 15.20 -12.98
N VAL A 72 17.35 14.65 -11.83
CA VAL A 72 18.56 13.83 -11.67
C VAL A 72 18.39 12.91 -10.46
N SER A 73 18.88 11.67 -10.56
CA SER A 73 18.73 10.66 -9.50
C SER A 73 17.27 10.52 -9.04
N ASP A 74 16.99 10.85 -7.79
CA ASP A 74 15.72 10.75 -7.08
C ASP A 74 15.03 12.10 -6.88
N VAL A 75 15.59 13.18 -7.45
CA VAL A 75 14.97 14.51 -7.42
C VAL A 75 14.34 14.87 -8.76
N LEU A 76 13.12 15.39 -8.66
CA LEU A 76 12.37 16.02 -9.75
C LEU A 76 12.15 17.50 -9.45
N PRO A 77 11.88 18.35 -10.46
CA PRO A 77 11.53 19.74 -10.21
C PRO A 77 10.34 19.89 -9.24
N GLY A 78 10.42 20.89 -8.36
CA GLY A 78 9.39 21.17 -7.36
C GLY A 78 9.96 21.79 -6.08
N TYR A 79 9.08 22.07 -5.11
CA TYR A 79 9.50 22.60 -3.82
C TYR A 79 10.05 21.48 -2.93
N TYR A 80 11.17 21.75 -2.25
CA TYR A 80 11.80 20.85 -1.28
C TYR A 80 12.14 21.63 -0.02
N TYR A 81 12.08 20.96 1.12
CA TYR A 81 12.69 21.45 2.36
C TYR A 81 13.70 20.44 2.88
N TRP A 82 14.72 20.93 3.60
CA TRP A 82 15.65 20.05 4.30
C TRP A 82 15.01 19.55 5.61
N ASP A 83 14.85 18.25 5.79
CA ASP A 83 14.24 17.68 7.01
C ASP A 83 15.23 17.43 8.15
N GLY A 84 16.51 17.72 7.93
CA GLY A 84 17.61 17.41 8.85
C GLY A 84 18.53 16.30 8.35
N VAL A 85 18.06 15.47 7.41
CA VAL A 85 18.78 14.31 6.87
C VAL A 85 18.83 14.33 5.34
N GLN A 86 17.74 14.75 4.69
CA GLN A 86 17.63 14.81 3.23
C GLN A 86 16.70 15.95 2.77
N TRP A 87 16.76 16.26 1.48
CA TRP A 87 15.79 17.13 0.82
C TRP A 87 14.49 16.37 0.58
N THR A 88 13.44 16.76 1.29
CA THR A 88 12.11 16.16 1.18
C THR A 88 11.22 17.05 0.31
N LYS A 89 10.64 16.46 -0.74
CA LYS A 89 9.73 17.14 -1.67
C LYS A 89 8.43 17.49 -0.96
N LEU A 90 7.98 18.73 -1.09
CA LEU A 90 6.63 19.13 -0.70
C LEU A 90 5.65 18.56 -1.73
N LEU A 91 4.90 17.54 -1.32
CA LEU A 91 3.80 17.00 -2.12
C LEU A 91 2.67 18.02 -2.14
N THR A 92 2.25 18.45 -3.32
CA THR A 92 0.96 19.10 -3.48
C THR A 92 -0.08 17.99 -3.58
N ASN A 93 -1.21 18.14 -2.88
CA ASN A 93 -2.32 17.18 -2.82
C ASN A 93 -2.97 16.84 -4.19
N ASN A 94 -2.37 17.27 -5.31
CA ASN A 94 -2.74 16.91 -6.67
C ASN A 94 -1.95 15.71 -7.23
N ALA A 95 -1.00 15.17 -6.48
CA ALA A 95 -0.73 13.74 -6.62
C ALA A 95 -1.92 13.04 -5.96
N ILE A 96 -2.92 12.64 -6.76
CA ILE A 96 -3.98 11.73 -6.31
C ILE A 96 -3.25 10.64 -5.53
N ASP A 97 -3.59 10.45 -4.26
CA ASP A 97 -3.15 9.26 -3.57
C ASP A 97 -3.86 8.10 -4.27
N THR A 98 -3.22 7.58 -5.32
CA THR A 98 -3.74 6.50 -6.16
C THR A 98 -3.65 5.16 -5.45
N LYS A 99 -3.27 5.17 -4.17
CA LYS A 99 -3.24 3.99 -3.31
C LYS A 99 -4.61 3.77 -2.70
N TRP A 100 -4.87 2.51 -2.37
CA TRP A 100 -5.99 2.16 -1.52
C TRP A 100 -5.61 2.45 -0.06
N ASP A 101 -6.34 3.32 0.63
CA ASP A 101 -6.10 3.61 2.05
C ASP A 101 -6.49 2.39 2.89
N THR A 102 -5.72 2.15 3.96
CA THR A 102 -6.04 1.19 5.02
C THR A 102 -7.37 1.46 5.74
N LEU A 103 -7.88 2.69 5.70
CA LEU A 103 -9.20 3.06 6.22
C LEU A 103 -10.28 3.12 5.12
N GLY A 104 -9.91 2.82 3.89
CA GLY A 104 -10.76 2.88 2.70
C GLY A 104 -10.85 4.27 2.07
N ASN A 105 -11.32 4.29 0.83
CA ASN A 105 -11.44 5.51 0.02
C ASN A 105 -12.92 5.92 -0.07
N SER A 106 -13.23 7.21 0.10
CA SER A 106 -14.57 7.76 -0.15
C SER A 106 -14.73 8.21 -1.60
N GLY A 107 -15.95 8.13 -2.16
CA GLY A 107 -16.25 8.69 -3.49
C GLY A 107 -15.74 7.83 -4.66
N THR A 108 -15.62 6.52 -4.47
CA THR A 108 -15.20 5.57 -5.52
C THR A 108 -16.27 5.39 -6.60
N ASP A 109 -15.81 5.22 -7.84
CA ASP A 109 -16.59 4.84 -9.02
C ASP A 109 -16.10 3.46 -9.50
N ASP A 110 -17.00 2.49 -9.66
CA ASP A 110 -16.65 1.10 -10.02
C ASP A 110 -16.12 0.95 -11.47
N THR A 111 -16.27 1.98 -12.30
CA THR A 111 -15.70 2.02 -13.66
C THR A 111 -14.26 2.54 -13.71
N VAL A 112 -13.80 3.23 -12.65
CA VAL A 112 -12.49 3.89 -12.60
C VAL A 112 -11.61 3.36 -11.46
N ASN A 113 -12.19 3.02 -10.31
CA ASN A 113 -11.47 2.67 -9.10
C ASN A 113 -11.58 1.17 -8.81
N PHE A 114 -10.44 0.52 -8.68
CA PHE A 114 -10.37 -0.91 -8.35
C PHE A 114 -9.10 -1.23 -7.57
N ILE A 115 -9.13 -2.37 -6.87
CA ILE A 115 -7.93 -3.01 -6.33
C ILE A 115 -7.52 -4.06 -7.36
N GLY A 116 -6.40 -3.86 -8.05
CA GLY A 116 -5.95 -4.75 -9.12
C GLY A 116 -4.85 -4.15 -9.98
N THR A 117 -4.63 -4.78 -11.13
CA THR A 117 -3.62 -4.47 -12.14
C THR A 117 -4.27 -3.95 -13.42
N THR A 118 -3.54 -3.18 -14.22
CA THR A 118 -4.00 -2.69 -15.55
C THR A 118 -3.42 -3.49 -16.71
N ASP A 119 -2.52 -4.42 -16.41
CA ASP A 119 -1.81 -5.33 -17.28
C ASP A 119 -2.15 -6.78 -16.92
N ASP A 120 -1.59 -7.74 -17.68
CA ASP A 120 -1.80 -9.19 -17.50
C ASP A 120 -0.92 -9.75 -16.37
N GLU A 121 -1.00 -9.11 -15.21
CA GLU A 121 -0.26 -9.48 -14.00
C GLU A 121 -1.25 -9.82 -12.87
N ASP A 122 -0.90 -10.83 -12.07
CA ASP A 122 -1.79 -11.35 -11.02
C ASP A 122 -1.92 -10.39 -9.83
N LEU A 123 -3.12 -10.35 -9.23
CA LEU A 123 -3.33 -9.64 -7.96
C LEU A 123 -2.98 -10.54 -6.78
N VAL A 124 -1.81 -10.31 -6.16
CA VAL A 124 -1.30 -11.10 -5.04
C VAL A 124 -1.60 -10.45 -3.68
N PHE A 125 -2.15 -11.24 -2.76
CA PHE A 125 -2.37 -10.87 -1.36
C PHE A 125 -1.27 -11.44 -0.47
N LYS A 126 -0.76 -10.65 0.49
CA LYS A 126 0.27 -11.08 1.44
C LYS A 126 -0.05 -10.70 2.88
N ARG A 127 0.43 -11.52 3.82
CA ARG A 127 0.45 -11.24 5.27
C ARG A 127 1.87 -11.36 5.78
N ASN A 128 2.43 -10.33 6.41
CA ASN A 128 3.81 -10.35 6.90
C ASN A 128 4.82 -10.77 5.80
N ASN A 129 4.63 -10.26 4.57
CA ASN A 129 5.37 -10.67 3.38
C ASN A 129 5.27 -12.16 2.98
N VAL A 130 4.34 -12.91 3.56
CA VAL A 130 4.01 -14.29 3.18
C VAL A 130 2.83 -14.29 2.22
N PHE A 131 2.90 -15.08 1.15
CA PHE A 131 1.79 -15.28 0.21
C PHE A 131 0.53 -15.76 0.94
N ALA A 132 -0.58 -15.07 0.70
CA ALA A 132 -1.86 -15.29 1.39
C ALA A 132 -3.06 -15.29 0.44
N GLY A 133 -2.82 -15.30 -0.87
CA GLY A 133 -3.87 -15.36 -1.88
C GLY A 133 -3.44 -14.77 -3.21
N VAL A 134 -4.19 -15.11 -4.25
CA VAL A 134 -4.01 -14.62 -5.61
C VAL A 134 -5.35 -14.60 -6.34
N ILE A 135 -5.57 -13.57 -7.15
CA ILE A 135 -6.50 -13.63 -8.27
C ILE A 135 -5.61 -13.62 -9.51
N ASP A 136 -5.46 -14.79 -10.14
CA ASP A 136 -4.74 -14.96 -11.40
C ASP A 136 -5.73 -15.06 -12.56
N ALA A 137 -5.23 -15.10 -13.80
CA ALA A 137 -6.06 -15.17 -15.00
C ALA A 137 -7.03 -16.37 -15.06
N SER A 138 -6.80 -17.41 -14.25
CA SER A 138 -7.49 -18.70 -14.33
C SER A 138 -7.89 -19.32 -12.98
N ASN A 139 -7.39 -18.82 -11.86
CA ASN A 139 -7.64 -19.34 -10.51
C ASN A 139 -7.88 -18.22 -9.51
N THR A 140 -8.52 -18.58 -8.40
CA THR A 140 -8.73 -17.69 -7.26
C THR A 140 -8.36 -18.42 -5.98
N GLY A 141 -7.43 -17.84 -5.24
CA GLY A 141 -6.90 -18.34 -3.98
C GLY A 141 -6.98 -17.29 -2.88
N PHE A 142 -7.52 -17.66 -1.71
CA PHE A 142 -7.44 -16.86 -0.48
C PHE A 142 -7.05 -17.74 0.70
N GLY A 143 -5.90 -17.46 1.31
CA GLY A 143 -5.35 -18.22 2.42
C GLY A 143 -3.85 -18.41 2.28
N VAL A 144 -3.16 -18.53 3.42
CA VAL A 144 -1.72 -18.82 3.42
C VAL A 144 -1.47 -20.19 2.77
N ASN A 145 -0.47 -20.25 1.88
CA ASN A 145 -0.09 -21.43 1.09
C ASN A 145 -1.16 -21.98 0.13
N THR A 146 -2.22 -21.22 -0.15
CA THR A 146 -3.17 -21.66 -1.17
C THR A 146 -2.52 -21.67 -2.55
N LEU A 147 -2.87 -22.62 -3.42
CA LEU A 147 -2.39 -22.69 -4.81
C LEU A 147 -0.85 -22.64 -5.01
N SER A 148 -0.06 -22.96 -3.98
CA SER A 148 1.39 -22.74 -3.97
C SER A 148 2.22 -23.61 -4.92
N SER A 149 1.61 -24.61 -5.56
CA SER A 149 2.31 -25.56 -6.45
C SER A 149 1.68 -25.67 -7.84
N VAL A 150 0.77 -24.76 -8.21
CA VAL A 150 0.14 -24.76 -9.53
C VAL A 150 1.19 -24.61 -10.64
N VAL A 151 1.16 -25.52 -11.63
CA VAL A 151 2.03 -25.48 -12.81
C VAL A 151 1.20 -25.21 -14.07
N ILE A 152 0.21 -26.06 -14.36
CA ILE A 152 -0.71 -25.89 -15.51
C ILE A 152 -2.18 -25.90 -15.11
N ALA A 153 -2.49 -26.11 -13.83
CA ALA A 153 -3.86 -26.15 -13.34
C ALA A 153 -4.59 -24.83 -13.59
N ARG A 154 -5.90 -24.94 -13.88
CA ARG A 154 -6.79 -23.81 -14.12
C ARG A 154 -8.16 -24.08 -13.52
N ARG A 155 -8.93 -23.00 -13.33
CA ARG A 155 -10.30 -22.99 -12.80
C ARG A 155 -10.35 -23.50 -11.36
N LEU A 156 -9.34 -23.17 -10.56
CA LEU A 156 -9.30 -23.52 -9.14
C LEU A 156 -9.94 -22.43 -8.29
N THR A 157 -10.73 -22.86 -7.31
CA THR A 157 -11.19 -21.99 -6.21
C THR A 157 -10.65 -22.57 -4.92
N ALA A 158 -9.78 -21.84 -4.24
CA ALA A 158 -9.12 -22.30 -3.03
C ALA A 158 -9.26 -21.25 -1.92
N ILE A 159 -9.94 -21.60 -0.83
CA ILE A 159 -10.18 -20.70 0.29
C ILE A 159 -9.84 -21.43 1.58
N GLY A 160 -8.84 -20.94 2.31
CA GLY A 160 -8.37 -21.54 3.56
C GLY A 160 -6.86 -21.80 3.57
N LEU A 161 -6.32 -22.00 4.78
CA LEU A 161 -4.93 -22.40 4.98
C LEU A 161 -4.64 -23.71 4.23
N ASN A 162 -3.59 -23.74 3.40
CA ASN A 162 -3.15 -24.89 2.61
C ASN A 162 -4.19 -25.48 1.63
N ALA A 163 -5.29 -24.77 1.34
CA ALA A 163 -6.28 -25.24 0.37
C ALA A 163 -5.62 -25.39 -1.02
N LEU A 164 -5.69 -26.60 -1.59
CA LEU A 164 -5.05 -26.98 -2.87
C LEU A 164 -3.54 -26.69 -2.94
N SER A 165 -2.82 -26.68 -1.81
CA SER A 165 -1.40 -26.31 -1.75
C SER A 165 -0.48 -27.18 -2.61
N ALA A 166 -0.82 -28.47 -2.81
CA ALA A 166 -0.02 -29.41 -3.59
C ALA A 166 -0.51 -29.62 -5.04
N ASN A 167 -1.56 -28.91 -5.48
CA ASN A 167 -2.18 -29.15 -6.78
C ASN A 167 -1.34 -28.56 -7.93
N ALA A 168 -0.64 -29.42 -8.64
CA ALA A 168 0.21 -29.02 -9.76
C ALA A 168 -0.56 -28.93 -11.09
N ASN A 169 -1.37 -29.95 -11.38
CA ASN A 169 -1.94 -30.14 -12.72
C ASN A 169 -3.45 -30.41 -12.73
N GLY A 170 -4.08 -30.58 -11.56
CA GLY A 170 -5.50 -30.90 -11.45
C GLY A 170 -6.38 -29.70 -11.75
N PHE A 171 -7.43 -29.89 -12.55
CA PHE A 171 -8.31 -28.83 -13.03
C PHE A 171 -9.63 -28.78 -12.27
N GLU A 172 -10.27 -27.60 -12.25
CA GLU A 172 -11.68 -27.46 -11.83
C GLU A 172 -11.97 -28.00 -10.43
N ASN A 173 -11.01 -27.83 -9.50
CA ASN A 173 -11.21 -28.18 -8.10
C ASN A 173 -11.69 -26.97 -7.30
N THR A 174 -12.66 -27.21 -6.43
CA THR A 174 -13.10 -26.24 -5.41
C THR A 174 -12.71 -26.76 -4.04
N ALA A 175 -11.89 -26.02 -3.32
CA ALA A 175 -11.46 -26.30 -1.95
C ALA A 175 -11.80 -25.11 -1.05
N SER A 176 -12.67 -25.33 -0.07
CA SER A 176 -13.08 -24.31 0.89
C SER A 176 -13.00 -24.87 2.30
N GLY A 177 -11.97 -24.48 3.04
CA GLY A 177 -11.62 -24.99 4.36
C GLY A 177 -10.11 -25.13 4.54
N ALA A 178 -9.66 -25.12 5.80
CA ALA A 178 -8.26 -25.44 6.11
C ALA A 178 -7.94 -26.87 5.66
N ASP A 179 -6.83 -27.05 4.95
CA ASP A 179 -6.33 -28.33 4.44
C ASP A 179 -7.30 -29.09 3.50
N ALA A 180 -8.32 -28.41 2.96
CA ALA A 180 -9.19 -28.99 1.95
C ALA A 180 -8.40 -29.27 0.66
N LEU A 181 -8.43 -30.53 0.20
CA LEU A 181 -7.64 -31.00 -0.97
C LEU A 181 -6.12 -30.69 -0.88
N SER A 182 -5.54 -30.59 0.32
CA SER A 182 -4.15 -30.17 0.52
C SER A 182 -3.12 -31.08 -0.15
N SER A 183 -3.40 -32.38 -0.28
CA SER A 183 -2.50 -33.35 -0.94
C SER A 183 -2.86 -33.66 -2.40
N ASN A 184 -3.86 -32.99 -2.98
CA ASN A 184 -4.27 -33.24 -4.36
C ASN A 184 -3.17 -32.79 -5.31
N THR A 185 -2.65 -33.68 -6.15
CA THR A 185 -1.55 -33.37 -7.08
C THR A 185 -2.03 -33.22 -8.52
N THR A 186 -2.85 -34.16 -9.00
CA THR A 186 -3.38 -34.18 -10.39
C THR A 186 -4.87 -34.45 -10.48
N GLY A 187 -5.52 -34.80 -9.37
CA GLY A 187 -6.96 -35.01 -9.31
C GLY A 187 -7.74 -33.78 -9.77
N SER A 188 -8.80 -33.98 -10.56
CA SER A 188 -9.60 -32.91 -11.16
C SER A 188 -11.08 -33.06 -10.81
N TYR A 189 -11.84 -31.98 -10.93
CA TYR A 189 -13.30 -31.97 -10.71
C TYR A 189 -13.72 -32.40 -9.29
N ASN A 190 -12.89 -32.11 -8.28
CA ASN A 190 -13.24 -32.38 -6.89
C ASN A 190 -13.82 -31.13 -6.22
N THR A 191 -14.87 -31.34 -5.41
CA THR A 191 -15.42 -30.31 -4.52
C THR A 191 -15.20 -30.73 -3.09
N ALA A 192 -14.43 -29.95 -2.34
CA ALA A 192 -14.14 -30.15 -0.92
C ALA A 192 -14.53 -28.90 -0.12
N THR A 193 -15.55 -29.02 0.72
CA THR A 193 -16.01 -27.93 1.59
C THR A 193 -16.02 -28.40 3.03
N GLY A 194 -15.21 -27.79 3.89
CA GLY A 194 -14.96 -28.20 5.26
C GLY A 194 -13.47 -28.40 5.51
N ALA A 195 -13.03 -28.23 6.76
CA ALA A 195 -11.63 -28.48 7.10
C ALA A 195 -11.28 -29.97 6.92
N ASN A 196 -10.10 -30.23 6.36
CA ASN A 196 -9.59 -31.55 5.96
C ASN A 196 -10.48 -32.35 4.99
N ALA A 197 -11.49 -31.75 4.35
CA ALA A 197 -12.29 -32.47 3.36
C ALA A 197 -11.39 -32.91 2.18
N LEU A 198 -11.39 -34.20 1.86
CA LEU A 198 -10.51 -34.82 0.84
C LEU A 198 -9.01 -34.52 1.02
N SER A 199 -8.53 -34.31 2.26
CA SER A 199 -7.15 -33.88 2.51
C SER A 199 -6.09 -34.85 1.98
N ALA A 200 -6.34 -36.18 1.99
CA ALA A 200 -5.42 -37.18 1.45
C ALA A 200 -5.62 -37.54 -0.03
N ASN A 201 -6.56 -36.89 -0.74
CA ASN A 201 -6.76 -37.13 -2.16
C ASN A 201 -5.51 -36.72 -2.91
N THR A 202 -4.99 -37.59 -3.79
CA THR A 202 -3.79 -37.32 -4.60
C THR A 202 -4.18 -37.20 -6.08
N THR A 203 -4.75 -38.25 -6.64
CA THR A 203 -5.14 -38.33 -8.06
C THR A 203 -6.63 -38.60 -8.29
N GLY A 204 -7.39 -38.84 -7.22
CA GLY A 204 -8.83 -39.06 -7.31
C GLY A 204 -9.56 -37.87 -7.93
N ALA A 205 -10.63 -38.13 -8.68
CA ALA A 205 -11.36 -37.16 -9.46
C ALA A 205 -12.88 -37.34 -9.33
N TYR A 206 -13.63 -36.27 -9.59
CA TYR A 206 -15.09 -36.24 -9.48
C TYR A 206 -15.64 -36.56 -8.09
N ASN A 207 -14.88 -36.26 -7.01
CA ASN A 207 -15.35 -36.48 -5.65
C ASN A 207 -16.01 -35.23 -5.08
N THR A 208 -17.08 -35.41 -4.31
CA THR A 208 -17.72 -34.35 -3.52
C THR A 208 -17.60 -34.69 -2.04
N ALA A 209 -16.92 -33.85 -1.27
CA ALA A 209 -16.79 -33.95 0.17
C ALA A 209 -17.30 -32.67 0.83
N MET A 210 -18.32 -32.80 1.67
CA MET A 210 -18.90 -31.68 2.42
C MET A 210 -18.96 -32.01 3.91
N GLY A 211 -18.18 -31.31 4.72
CA GLY A 211 -18.08 -31.49 6.16
C GLY A 211 -16.63 -31.62 6.63
N LEU A 212 -16.41 -31.31 7.91
CA LEU A 212 -15.11 -31.52 8.58
C LEU A 212 -14.70 -32.99 8.46
N ASN A 213 -13.52 -33.27 7.93
CA ASN A 213 -12.97 -34.61 7.71
C ASN A 213 -13.83 -35.52 6.82
N SER A 214 -14.61 -34.99 5.89
CA SER A 214 -15.33 -35.83 4.92
C SER A 214 -14.36 -36.41 3.88
N LEU A 215 -14.46 -37.73 3.60
CA LEU A 215 -13.64 -38.45 2.62
C LEU A 215 -12.11 -38.32 2.85
N THR A 216 -11.65 -38.27 4.09
CA THR A 216 -10.23 -38.06 4.43
C THR A 216 -9.31 -39.17 3.97
N ALA A 217 -9.73 -40.43 4.00
CA ALA A 217 -8.92 -41.56 3.51
C ALA A 217 -8.97 -41.76 1.99
N ASN A 218 -9.78 -40.98 1.25
CA ASN A 218 -9.87 -41.14 -0.19
C ASN A 218 -8.60 -40.60 -0.87
N THR A 219 -7.76 -41.50 -1.38
CA THR A 219 -6.49 -41.16 -2.04
C THR A 219 -6.62 -41.09 -3.56
N THR A 220 -7.19 -42.11 -4.19
CA THR A 220 -7.32 -42.24 -5.66
C THR A 220 -8.74 -42.54 -6.14
N GLY A 221 -9.70 -42.68 -5.21
CA GLY A 221 -11.07 -43.03 -5.52
C GLY A 221 -11.75 -41.97 -6.40
N LEU A 222 -12.70 -42.43 -7.21
CA LEU A 222 -13.41 -41.61 -8.19
C LEU A 222 -14.90 -41.59 -7.87
N ARG A 223 -15.56 -40.45 -8.14
CA ARG A 223 -17.03 -40.33 -8.09
C ARG A 223 -17.65 -40.64 -6.72
N ASN A 224 -16.93 -40.38 -5.63
CA ASN A 224 -17.46 -40.53 -4.29
C ASN A 224 -18.21 -39.28 -3.85
N THR A 225 -19.24 -39.47 -3.03
CA THR A 225 -19.95 -38.38 -2.36
C THR A 225 -19.95 -38.66 -0.86
N GLY A 226 -19.25 -37.82 -0.10
CA GLY A 226 -19.28 -37.78 1.35
C GLY A 226 -19.94 -36.48 1.80
N VAL A 227 -20.97 -36.60 2.63
CA VAL A 227 -21.67 -35.44 3.20
C VAL A 227 -21.89 -35.71 4.68
N GLY A 228 -21.36 -34.82 5.51
CA GLY A 228 -21.37 -34.93 6.96
C GLY A 228 -19.97 -34.80 7.56
N SER A 229 -19.90 -34.46 8.84
CA SER A 229 -18.61 -34.46 9.54
C SER A 229 -18.14 -35.90 9.79
N ASN A 230 -16.88 -36.19 9.45
CA ASN A 230 -16.26 -37.51 9.52
C ASN A 230 -16.99 -38.57 8.66
N SER A 231 -17.75 -38.16 7.64
CA SER A 231 -18.37 -39.11 6.73
C SER A 231 -17.31 -39.75 5.85
N LEU A 232 -17.27 -41.09 5.83
CA LEU A 232 -16.29 -41.86 5.04
C LEU A 232 -14.84 -41.45 5.38
N TYR A 233 -14.51 -41.41 6.68
CA TYR A 233 -13.19 -41.04 7.21
C TYR A 233 -12.07 -41.95 6.70
#